data_AF-A0ABD0PIR2-F1
#
_entry.id   AF-A0ABD0PIR2-F1
#
_cell.length_a   1.000
_cell.length_b   1.000
_cell.length_c   1.000
_cell.angle_alpha   90.00
_cell.angle_beta   90.00
_cell.angle_gamma   90.00
#
_symmetry.space_group_name_H-M   'P 1'
#
loop_
_entity.id
_entity.type
_entity.pdbx_description
1 polymer ?
#
loop_
_entity_poly.entity_id
_entity_poly.type
_entity_poly.pdbx_seq_one_letter_code
_entity_poly.pdbx_strand_id
1 'polypeptide(L)' 'ICLTEACVTVASKIVEALDRSADPCQDFYQYACGGWVRKNPLPDGRSRWSTFNSIWDQNQAVLKHLLG' A
#
# COMPACT_ATOMS: atom_id res chain seq x y z
N ILE A 1 7.71 11.32 -20.76
CA ILE A 1 7.78 10.19 -19.80
C ILE A 1 8.91 10.46 -18.82
N CYS A 2 8.67 10.30 -17.51
CA CYS A 2 9.73 10.40 -16.49
C CYS A 2 10.35 9.03 -16.24
N LEU A 3 11.69 8.94 -16.22
CA LEU A 3 12.44 7.68 -16.05
C LEU A 3 13.46 7.75 -14.92
N THR A 4 13.37 8.74 -14.03
CA THR A 4 14.19 8.74 -12.82
C THR A 4 13.81 7.55 -11.95
N GLU A 5 14.74 7.06 -11.14
CA GLU A 5 14.50 5.96 -10.21
C GLU A 5 13.28 6.20 -9.32
N ALA A 6 13.13 7.45 -8.84
CA ALA A 6 11.96 7.87 -8.06
C ALA A 6 10.64 7.68 -8.83
N CYS A 7 10.59 8.11 -10.09
CA CYS A 7 9.40 7.95 -10.93
C CYS A 7 9.07 6.47 -11.16
N VAL A 8 10.06 5.64 -11.48
CA VAL A 8 9.86 4.20 -11.70
C VAL A 8 9.39 3.50 -10.43
N THR A 9 9.96 3.87 -9.28
CA THR A 9 9.59 3.30 -7.97
C THR A 9 8.14 3.63 -7.61
N VAL A 10 7.74 4.90 -7.72
CA VAL A 10 6.37 5.33 -7.42
C VAL A 10 5.37 4.72 -8.40
N ALA A 11 5.67 4.72 -9.70
CA ALA A 11 4.81 4.11 -10.71
C ALA A 11 4.59 2.61 -10.45
N SER A 12 5.64 1.89 -10.06
CA SER A 12 5.54 0.46 -9.71
C SER A 12 4.61 0.23 -8.53
N LYS A 13 4.70 1.06 -7.48
CA LYS A 13 3.80 0.98 -6.32
C LYS A 13 2.34 1.27 -6.67
N ILE A 14 2.09 2.23 -7.56
CA ILE A 14 0.73 2.49 -8.09
C ILE A 14 0.22 1.24 -8.80
N VAL A 15 0.99 0.71 -9.76
CA VAL A 15 0.59 -0.47 -10.54
C VAL A 15 0.33 -1.70 -9.67
N GLU A 16 1.13 -1.91 -8.63
CA GLU A 16 0.96 -3.01 -7.67
C GLU A 16 -0.34 -2.95 -6.87
N ALA A 17 -0.89 -1.75 -6.63
CA ALA A 17 -2.08 -1.50 -5.84
C ALA A 17 -3.38 -1.60 -6.67
N LEU A 18 -3.30 -1.39 -7.98
CA LEU A 18 -4.47 -1.40 -8.87
C LEU A 18 -5.12 -2.80 -8.96
N ASP A 19 -6.45 -2.82 -9.06
CA ASP A 19 -7.23 -3.95 -9.55
C ASP A 19 -7.89 -3.61 -10.89
N ARG A 20 -7.21 -3.95 -11.99
CA ARG A 20 -7.66 -3.58 -13.34
C ARG A 20 -8.90 -4.34 -13.84
N SER A 21 -9.39 -5.33 -13.09
CA SER A 21 -10.67 -5.98 -13.40
C SER A 21 -11.90 -5.20 -12.92
N ALA A 22 -11.73 -4.22 -12.02
CA ALA A 22 -12.81 -3.35 -11.59
C ALA A 22 -12.99 -2.18 -12.56
N ASP A 23 -14.24 -1.81 -12.85
CA ASP A 23 -14.55 -0.60 -13.60
C ASP A 23 -14.35 0.63 -12.68
N PRO A 24 -13.40 1.53 -12.97
CA PRO A 24 -13.15 2.71 -12.15
C PRO A 24 -14.34 3.68 -12.07
N CYS A 25 -15.24 3.65 -13.06
CA CYS A 25 -16.45 4.49 -13.06
C CYS A 25 -17.55 3.97 -12.12
N GLN A 26 -17.46 2.70 -11.70
CA GLN A 26 -18.42 2.05 -10.81
C GLN A 26 -17.86 1.92 -9.39
N ASP A 27 -16.62 1.46 -9.26
CA ASP A 27 -15.93 1.32 -7.97
C ASP A 27 -14.47 1.72 -8.09
N PHE A 28 -14.23 3.03 -7.94
CA PHE A 28 -12.88 3.58 -7.97
C PHE A 28 -12.01 3.07 -6.81
N TYR A 29 -12.61 2.71 -5.67
CA TYR A 29 -11.84 2.20 -4.54
C TYR A 29 -11.29 0.81 -4.85
N GLN A 30 -12.12 -0.10 -5.37
CA GLN A 30 -11.66 -1.41 -5.79
C GLN A 30 -10.63 -1.29 -6.92
N TYR A 31 -10.88 -0.45 -7.93
CA TYR A 31 -9.92 -0.22 -9.00
C TYR A 31 -8.57 0.29 -8.49
N ALA A 32 -8.56 1.29 -7.60
CA ALA A 32 -7.34 1.93 -7.13
C ALA A 32 -6.59 1.13 -6.05
N CYS A 33 -7.30 0.38 -5.21
CA CYS A 33 -6.76 -0.22 -3.99
C CYS A 33 -6.93 -1.75 -3.92
N GLY A 34 -7.74 -2.38 -4.78
CA GLY A 34 -8.06 -3.80 -4.68
C GLY A 34 -6.86 -4.73 -4.80
N GLY A 35 -5.83 -4.34 -5.56
CA GLY A 35 -4.54 -5.04 -5.59
C GLY A 35 -3.81 -4.97 -4.25
N TRP A 36 -3.84 -3.82 -3.58
CA TRP A 36 -3.27 -3.65 -2.24
C TRP A 36 -4.01 -4.50 -1.22
N VAL A 37 -5.35 -4.46 -1.21
CA VAL A 37 -6.20 -5.22 -0.27
C VAL A 37 -5.93 -6.72 -0.38
N ARG A 38 -5.83 -7.26 -1.61
CA ARG A 38 -5.51 -8.69 -1.82
C ARG A 38 -4.14 -9.09 -1.28
N LYS A 39 -3.14 -8.21 -1.39
CA LYS A 39 -1.76 -8.49 -0.92
C LYS A 39 -1.55 -8.24 0.57
N ASN A 40 -2.46 -7.51 1.21
CA ASN A 40 -2.33 -7.05 2.58
C ASN A 40 -3.57 -7.47 3.38
N PRO A 41 -3.74 -8.76 3.69
CA PRO A 41 -4.83 -9.22 4.54
C PRO A 41 -4.71 -8.61 5.95
N LEU A 42 -5.82 -8.54 6.67
CA LEU A 42 -5.86 -8.05 8.04
C LEU A 42 -4.96 -8.92 8.93
N PRO A 43 -3.89 -8.37 9.53
CA PRO A 43 -3.03 -9.13 10.43
C PRO A 43 -3.77 -9.49 11.72
N ASP A 44 -3.37 -10.61 12.32
CA ASP A 44 -3.93 -11.06 13.60
C ASP A 44 -3.81 -9.98 14.69
N GLY A 45 -4.84 -9.88 15.51
CA GLY A 45 -4.91 -8.90 16.60
C GLY A 45 -5.17 -7.46 16.17
N ARG A 46 -5.45 -7.20 14.88
CA ARG A 46 -5.88 -5.88 14.39
C ARG A 46 -7.34 -5.90 13.96
N SER A 47 -8.03 -4.80 14.20
CA SER A 47 -9.40 -4.58 13.71
C SER A 47 -9.45 -3.88 12.34
N ARG A 48 -8.33 -3.27 11.91
CA ARG A 48 -8.19 -2.58 10.62
C ARG A 48 -6.75 -2.67 10.12
N TRP A 49 -6.62 -2.76 8.80
CA TRP A 49 -5.33 -2.68 8.12
C TRP A 49 -5.39 -1.72 6.95
N SER A 50 -4.45 -0.78 6.91
CA SER A 50 -4.34 0.25 5.87
C SER A 50 -2.87 0.63 5.69
N THR A 51 -2.58 1.41 4.65
CA THR A 51 -1.23 1.96 4.42
C THR A 51 -0.72 2.77 5.62
N PHE A 52 -1.59 3.48 6.34
CA PHE A 52 -1.22 4.21 7.55
C PHE A 52 -0.73 3.27 8.66
N ASN A 53 -1.37 2.11 8.82
CA ASN A 53 -0.93 1.12 9.81
C ASN A 53 0.44 0.53 9.44
N SER A 54 0.67 0.26 8.15
CA SER A 54 1.96 -0.22 7.66
C SER A 54 3.08 0.80 7.91
N ILE A 55 2.84 2.09 7.63
CA ILE A 55 3.81 3.16 7.89
C ILE A 55 4.05 3.31 9.41
N TRP A 56 3.00 3.23 10.22
CA TRP A 56 3.14 3.26 11.68
C TRP A 56 4.04 2.13 12.18
N ASP A 57 3.81 0.90 11.73
CA ASP A 57 4.64 -0.25 12.12
C ASP A 57 6.10 -0.09 11.70
N GLN A 58 6.35 0.44 10.50
CA GLN A 58 7.71 0.77 10.03
C GLN A 58 8.38 1.81 10.95
N ASN A 59 7.67 2.88 11.31
CA ASN A 59 8.18 3.89 12.22
C ASN A 59 8.50 3.29 13.59
N GLN A 60 7.63 2.43 14.13
CA GLN A 60 7.87 1.75 15.40
C GLN A 60 9.09 0.82 15.34
N ALA A 61 9.33 0.14 14.22
CA ALA A 61 10.53 -0.67 14.03
C ALA A 61 11.81 0.19 14.07
N VAL A 62 11.80 1.35 13.42
CA VAL A 62 12.92 2.31 13.47
C VAL A 62 13.13 2.83 14.89
N LEU A 63 12.06 3.26 15.58
CA LEU A 63 12.16 3.73 16.96
C LEU A 63 12.73 2.66 17.90
N LYS A 64 12.30 1.40 17.76
CA LYS A 64 12.84 0.28 18.53
C LYS A 64 14.33 0.05 18.27
N HIS A 65 14.78 0.22 17.03
CA HIS A 65 16.20 0.11 16.70
C HIS A 65 17.03 1.25 17.31
N LEU A 66 16.47 2.45 17.42
CA LEU A 66 17.15 3.61 17.99
C LEU A 66 17.17 3.63 19.52
N LEU A 67 16.16 3.04 20.16
CA LEU A 67 15.96 3.05 21.61
C LEU A 67 16.42 1.76 22.31
N GLY A 68 16.70 0.71 21.54
CA GLY A 68 17.26 -0.56 22.02
C GLY A 68 18.78 -0.60 21.90
#